data_AF-A0A2E5CDG5-F1
#
_entry.id   AF-A0A2E5CDG5-F1
#
_cell.length_a   1.000
_cell.length_b   1.000
_cell.length_c   1.000
_cell.angle_alpha   90.00
_cell.angle_beta   90.00
_cell.angle_gamma   90.00
#
_symmetry.space_group_name_H-M   'P 1'
#
loop_
_entity.id
_entity.type
_entity.pdbx_description
1 polymer ?
#
loop_
_entity_poly.entity_id
_entity_poly.type
_entity_poly.pdbx_seq_one_letter_code
_entity_poly.pdbx_strand_id
1 'polypeptide(L)'
;MIKRKKILFTGLIRNEGVFLDKLIKAANLKSENVIDDVILSTWEGEIQKYPKVRKFFDDNAFQLIESSQPNLKLQGHVFHQMKTLSYGLDICGEECYVYKMRPDLGSFDENIKCIFEGSYESQVEIAGGWPQLFNERVVIESAVAFHPFYINDIQFYGDVEDLKKLINFDLFFEVHYSKLAPEQFFYFKNFHDIGNFRKYFRVNQGIHHNDDSKNLVHGSLVFQDPFLMQLIASYWAILSKYFYFRKTPATFVRKQDTTTSRNIIEGDVPGFRKLSKKITTPIINSQHFSEYIARSSEHNVNLLFNMYNDIRNDYSAIHPYSVEEIKRFYKDYGEHFNLNSRKDIHQNGQNHFKVYGHNLRIQQLEINDYTEELEKQISFMRRKIQELSASDL
;
A
#
# COMPACT_ATOMS: atom_id res chain seq x y z
N MET A 1 28.55 -7.47 9.19
CA MET A 1 28.82 -7.48 7.74
C MET A 1 28.04 -6.33 7.12
N ILE A 2 28.63 -5.54 6.21
CA ILE A 2 27.90 -4.46 5.54
C ILE A 2 27.09 -5.09 4.40
N LYS A 3 25.76 -5.01 4.48
CA LYS A 3 24.88 -5.50 3.40
C LYS A 3 25.07 -4.66 2.15
N ARG A 4 25.01 -5.30 0.99
CA ARG A 4 25.03 -4.63 -0.31
C ARG A 4 23.77 -3.76 -0.48
N LYS A 5 23.84 -2.73 -1.31
CA LYS A 5 22.76 -1.77 -1.57
C LYS A 5 22.51 -1.72 -3.07
N LYS A 6 21.30 -2.02 -3.50
CA LYS A 6 20.94 -2.08 -4.91
C LYS A 6 19.73 -1.21 -5.20
N ILE A 7 19.62 -0.75 -6.44
CA ILE A 7 18.40 -0.13 -6.96
C ILE A 7 17.72 -1.12 -7.88
N LEU A 8 16.43 -1.36 -7.65
CA LEU A 8 15.59 -2.21 -8.48
C LEU A 8 14.47 -1.40 -9.10
N PHE A 9 14.53 -1.24 -10.42
CA PHE A 9 13.43 -0.71 -11.21
C PHE A 9 12.50 -1.83 -11.64
N THR A 10 11.19 -1.66 -11.47
CA THR A 10 10.20 -2.69 -11.80
C THR A 10 9.11 -2.17 -12.75
N GLY A 11 8.85 -2.90 -13.83
CA GLY A 11 7.72 -2.64 -14.73
C GLY A 11 8.08 -1.88 -16.01
N LEU A 12 7.12 -1.11 -16.53
CA LEU A 12 7.21 -0.43 -17.82
C LEU A 12 7.94 0.91 -17.73
N ILE A 13 8.65 1.29 -18.78
CA ILE A 13 9.40 2.57 -18.83
C ILE A 13 8.44 3.75 -19.00
N ARG A 14 7.44 3.62 -19.89
CA ARG A 14 6.41 4.61 -20.29
C ARG A 14 6.92 5.97 -20.80
N ASN A 15 7.93 6.55 -20.18
CA ASN A 15 8.57 7.80 -20.55
C ASN A 15 10.09 7.63 -20.51
N GLU A 16 10.71 7.60 -21.70
CA GLU A 16 12.15 7.36 -21.87
C GLU A 16 12.99 8.43 -21.14
N GLY A 17 12.62 9.70 -21.24
CA GLY A 17 13.38 10.81 -20.66
C GLY A 17 13.38 10.76 -19.13
N VAL A 18 12.21 10.59 -18.51
CA VAL A 18 12.08 10.47 -17.04
C VAL A 18 12.90 9.30 -16.51
N PHE A 19 12.94 8.18 -17.24
CA PHE A 19 13.70 7.02 -16.79
C PHE A 19 15.21 7.21 -16.98
N LEU A 20 15.66 7.79 -18.11
CA LEU A 20 17.07 8.14 -18.30
C LEU A 20 17.58 9.07 -17.21
N ASP A 21 16.80 10.07 -16.80
CA ASP A 21 17.17 10.97 -15.70
C ASP A 21 17.40 10.20 -14.37
N LYS A 22 16.59 9.17 -14.10
CA LYS A 22 16.76 8.29 -12.94
C LYS A 22 17.99 7.41 -13.07
N LEU A 23 18.29 6.89 -14.26
CA LEU A 23 19.45 6.06 -14.51
C LEU A 23 20.77 6.84 -14.39
N ILE A 24 20.80 8.09 -14.86
CA ILE A 24 21.96 8.99 -14.67
C ILE A 24 22.25 9.17 -13.18
N LYS A 25 21.22 9.44 -12.38
CA LYS A 25 21.38 9.58 -10.93
C LYS A 25 21.83 8.28 -10.27
N ALA A 26 21.28 7.13 -10.68
CA ALA A 26 21.71 5.83 -10.19
C ALA A 26 23.17 5.51 -10.57
N ALA A 27 23.59 5.86 -11.79
CA ALA A 27 24.99 5.71 -12.23
C ALA A 27 25.94 6.55 -11.39
N ASN A 28 25.56 7.78 -11.04
CA ASN A 28 26.35 8.62 -10.14
C ASN A 28 26.47 8.00 -8.74
N LEU A 29 25.38 7.45 -8.18
CA LEU A 29 25.45 6.75 -6.89
C LEU A 29 26.34 5.51 -6.95
N LYS A 30 26.34 4.77 -8.08
CA LYS A 30 27.21 3.61 -8.28
C LYS A 30 28.68 4.03 -8.40
N SER A 31 29.00 5.09 -9.15
CA SER A 31 30.37 5.59 -9.29
C SER A 31 30.93 6.19 -7.99
N GLU A 32 30.05 6.71 -7.13
CA GLU A 32 30.37 7.16 -5.77
C GLU A 32 30.47 6.01 -4.74
N ASN A 33 30.26 4.75 -5.13
CA ASN A 33 30.20 3.56 -4.25
C ASN A 33 29.11 3.66 -3.15
N VAL A 34 28.04 4.41 -3.39
CA VAL A 34 26.88 4.50 -2.49
C VAL A 34 25.97 3.27 -2.64
N ILE A 35 25.88 2.77 -3.87
CA ILE A 35 25.17 1.53 -4.23
C ILE A 35 26.12 0.61 -5.00
N ASP A 36 25.88 -0.69 -4.89
CA ASP A 36 26.65 -1.70 -5.58
C ASP A 36 26.15 -1.92 -7.01
N ASP A 37 24.83 -1.83 -7.22
CA ASP A 37 24.27 -2.14 -8.54
C ASP A 37 22.87 -1.57 -8.83
N VAL A 38 22.52 -1.61 -10.11
CA VAL A 38 21.23 -1.19 -10.65
C VAL A 38 20.65 -2.31 -11.50
N ILE A 39 19.41 -2.68 -11.23
CA ILE A 39 18.68 -3.74 -11.90
C ILE A 39 17.37 -3.17 -12.48
N LEU A 40 17.03 -3.56 -13.70
CA LEU A 40 15.69 -3.40 -14.27
C LEU A 40 15.04 -4.76 -14.45
N SER A 41 13.92 -5.00 -13.77
CA SER A 41 13.03 -6.13 -14.03
C SER A 41 11.80 -5.67 -14.80
N THR A 42 11.67 -6.18 -16.04
CA THR A 42 10.65 -5.74 -16.99
C THR A 42 10.17 -6.89 -17.88
N TRP A 43 9.39 -6.57 -18.90
CA TRP A 43 8.84 -7.55 -19.84
C TRP A 43 9.75 -7.76 -21.03
N GLU A 44 9.71 -8.97 -21.59
CA GLU A 44 10.36 -9.29 -22.86
C GLU A 44 10.01 -8.28 -23.95
N GLY A 45 11.04 -7.70 -24.59
CA GLY A 45 10.87 -6.74 -25.67
C GLY A 45 10.63 -5.31 -25.20
N GLU A 46 10.53 -5.04 -23.88
CA GLU A 46 10.25 -3.70 -23.37
C GLU A 46 11.44 -2.75 -23.60
N ILE A 47 12.67 -3.17 -23.27
CA ILE A 47 13.82 -2.27 -23.34
C ILE A 47 14.21 -1.93 -24.79
N GLN A 48 13.90 -2.82 -25.74
CA GLN A 48 14.22 -2.67 -27.17
C GLN A 48 13.43 -1.52 -27.79
N LYS A 49 12.29 -1.13 -27.18
CA LYS A 49 11.51 0.06 -27.56
C LYS A 49 12.23 1.38 -27.23
N TYR A 50 13.27 1.32 -26.39
CA TYR A 50 14.00 2.49 -25.86
C TYR A 50 15.51 2.33 -26.08
N PRO A 51 16.01 2.51 -27.31
CA PRO A 51 17.42 2.25 -27.65
C PRO A 51 18.41 3.05 -26.80
N LYS A 52 18.06 4.27 -26.36
CA LYS A 52 18.92 5.08 -25.50
C LYS A 52 19.04 4.48 -24.11
N VAL A 53 17.94 4.00 -23.55
CA VAL A 53 17.93 3.30 -22.26
C VAL A 53 18.74 2.01 -22.36
N ARG A 54 18.52 1.20 -23.41
CA ARG A 54 19.29 -0.03 -23.62
C ARG A 54 20.80 0.26 -23.66
N LYS A 55 21.21 1.22 -24.49
CA LYS A 55 22.61 1.64 -24.59
C LYS A 55 23.16 2.10 -23.24
N PHE A 56 22.38 2.86 -22.47
CA PHE A 56 22.79 3.32 -21.14
C PHE A 56 23.04 2.15 -20.17
N PHE A 57 22.19 1.11 -20.19
CA PHE A 57 22.38 -0.10 -19.39
C PHE A 57 23.67 -0.83 -19.76
N ASP A 58 23.92 -1.01 -21.06
CA ASP A 58 25.12 -1.68 -21.56
C ASP A 58 26.39 -0.88 -21.20
N ASP A 59 26.39 0.45 -21.42
CA ASP A 59 27.53 1.34 -21.15
C ASP A 59 27.88 1.42 -19.64
N ASN A 60 26.91 1.22 -18.74
CA ASN A 60 27.10 1.28 -17.27
C ASN A 60 27.16 -0.09 -16.58
N ALA A 61 27.14 -1.18 -17.36
CA ALA A 61 27.07 -2.56 -16.86
C ALA A 61 25.97 -2.74 -15.79
N PHE A 62 24.77 -2.22 -16.08
CA PHE A 62 23.57 -2.44 -15.27
C PHE A 62 22.91 -3.76 -15.68
N GLN A 63 22.19 -4.38 -14.74
CA GLN A 63 21.54 -5.67 -15.00
C GLN A 63 20.12 -5.48 -15.56
N LEU A 64 19.78 -6.28 -16.55
CA LEU A 64 18.46 -6.34 -17.16
C LEU A 64 17.89 -7.75 -17.00
N ILE A 65 16.64 -7.81 -16.53
CA ILE A 65 15.86 -9.04 -16.42
C ILE A 65 14.58 -8.82 -17.20
N GLU A 66 14.39 -9.63 -18.23
CA GLU A 66 13.16 -9.67 -19.00
C GLU A 66 12.42 -10.96 -18.68
N SER A 67 11.10 -10.87 -18.55
CA SER A 67 10.24 -12.03 -18.38
C SER A 67 8.96 -11.89 -19.19
N SER A 68 8.32 -13.01 -19.50
CA SER A 68 6.99 -12.98 -20.10
C SER A 68 5.99 -12.22 -19.22
N GLN A 69 5.07 -11.47 -19.84
CA GLN A 69 4.00 -10.80 -19.11
C GLN A 69 3.02 -11.82 -18.54
N PRO A 70 2.43 -11.62 -17.34
CA PRO A 70 1.36 -12.49 -16.85
C PRO A 70 0.15 -12.42 -17.78
N ASN A 71 -0.36 -13.59 -18.20
CA ASN A 71 -1.59 -13.69 -19.00
C ASN A 71 -2.84 -13.28 -18.22
N LEU A 72 -2.76 -13.35 -16.89
CA LEU A 72 -3.81 -12.92 -15.97
C LEU A 72 -3.59 -11.47 -15.54
N LYS A 73 -4.58 -10.62 -15.84
CA LYS A 73 -4.57 -9.21 -15.46
C LYS A 73 -5.58 -8.98 -14.34
N LEU A 74 -5.06 -8.67 -13.15
CA LEU A 74 -5.86 -8.19 -12.02
C LEU A 74 -6.06 -6.66 -12.06
N GLN A 75 -6.99 -6.14 -11.26
CA GLN A 75 -7.18 -4.68 -11.12
C GLN A 75 -5.87 -4.00 -10.75
N GLY A 76 -5.57 -2.87 -11.42
CA GLY A 76 -4.33 -2.13 -11.23
C GLY A 76 -3.05 -2.92 -11.55
N HIS A 77 -3.18 -3.99 -12.34
CA HIS A 77 -2.06 -4.82 -12.79
C HIS A 77 -1.23 -5.42 -11.64
N VAL A 78 -1.83 -5.70 -10.48
CA VAL A 78 -1.10 -6.16 -9.29
C VAL A 78 -0.14 -7.31 -9.58
N PHE A 79 -0.59 -8.37 -10.28
CA PHE A 79 0.29 -9.50 -10.61
C PHE A 79 1.48 -9.13 -11.49
N HIS A 80 1.32 -8.13 -12.35
CA HIS A 80 2.42 -7.62 -13.18
C HIS A 80 3.46 -6.91 -12.31
N GLN A 81 2.98 -6.13 -11.33
CA GLN A 81 3.85 -5.46 -10.37
C GLN A 81 4.58 -6.48 -9.46
N MET A 82 3.86 -7.51 -8.98
CA MET A 82 4.43 -8.57 -8.14
C MET A 82 5.46 -9.43 -8.88
N LYS A 83 5.18 -9.80 -10.14
CA LYS A 83 6.10 -10.62 -10.93
C LYS A 83 7.43 -9.90 -11.20
N THR A 84 7.38 -8.65 -11.65
CA THR A 84 8.61 -7.86 -11.85
C THR A 84 9.35 -7.62 -10.54
N LEU A 85 8.66 -7.38 -9.44
CA LEU A 85 9.30 -7.29 -8.14
C LEU A 85 9.99 -8.60 -7.73
N SER A 86 9.29 -9.74 -7.85
CA SER A 86 9.81 -11.06 -7.50
C SER A 86 11.09 -11.39 -8.27
N TYR A 87 11.04 -11.30 -9.60
CA TYR A 87 12.18 -11.61 -10.46
C TYR A 87 13.35 -10.67 -10.19
N GLY A 88 13.08 -9.39 -9.95
CA GLY A 88 14.09 -8.41 -9.58
C GLY A 88 14.78 -8.73 -8.26
N LEU A 89 14.02 -9.07 -7.22
CA LEU A 89 14.55 -9.40 -5.89
C LEU A 89 15.35 -10.71 -5.90
N ASP A 90 14.99 -11.69 -6.72
CA ASP A 90 15.73 -12.95 -6.85
C ASP A 90 17.15 -12.72 -7.40
N ILE A 91 17.34 -11.75 -8.29
CA ILE A 91 18.65 -11.39 -8.86
C ILE A 91 19.45 -10.45 -7.96
N CYS A 92 18.79 -9.71 -7.07
CA CYS A 92 19.49 -8.93 -6.04
C CYS A 92 20.38 -9.84 -5.16
N GLY A 93 19.99 -11.10 -4.97
CA GLY A 93 20.68 -12.06 -4.13
C GLY A 93 20.50 -11.78 -2.64
N GLU A 94 21.05 -12.66 -1.81
CA GLU A 94 20.95 -12.56 -0.36
C GLU A 94 21.81 -11.40 0.21
N GLU A 95 21.51 -11.03 1.46
CA GLU A 95 22.25 -10.05 2.27
C GLU A 95 22.39 -8.67 1.60
N CYS A 96 21.30 -8.18 1.02
CA CYS A 96 21.27 -6.83 0.45
C CYS A 96 20.01 -6.05 0.84
N TYR A 97 20.15 -4.74 0.81
CA TYR A 97 19.05 -3.81 0.80
C TYR A 97 18.73 -3.39 -0.63
N VAL A 98 17.43 -3.26 -0.92
CA VAL A 98 16.95 -2.92 -2.26
C VAL A 98 16.08 -1.67 -2.19
N TYR A 99 16.42 -0.66 -2.99
CA TYR A 99 15.55 0.47 -3.28
C TYR A 99 14.72 0.16 -4.50
N LYS A 100 13.47 -0.24 -4.26
CA LYS A 100 12.50 -0.50 -5.32
C LYS A 100 11.93 0.82 -5.81
N MET A 101 11.86 1.01 -7.13
CA MET A 101 11.14 2.13 -7.72
C MET A 101 10.49 1.76 -9.06
N ARG A 102 9.41 2.46 -9.43
CA ARG A 102 8.87 2.40 -10.79
C ARG A 102 9.71 3.24 -11.77
N PRO A 103 9.93 2.79 -13.02
CA PRO A 103 10.59 3.60 -14.04
C PRO A 103 9.86 4.91 -14.35
N ASP A 104 8.52 4.87 -14.37
CA ASP A 104 7.67 5.97 -14.83
C ASP A 104 7.24 6.97 -13.72
N LEU A 105 7.23 6.54 -12.46
CA LEU A 105 6.77 7.33 -11.31
C LEU A 105 7.80 7.39 -10.17
N GLY A 106 7.59 8.28 -9.21
CA GLY A 106 8.47 8.46 -8.06
C GLY A 106 9.61 9.45 -8.34
N SER A 107 10.02 10.17 -7.29
CA SER A 107 11.11 11.14 -7.35
C SER A 107 12.43 10.50 -6.92
N PHE A 108 13.38 10.44 -7.85
CA PHE A 108 14.78 10.15 -7.54
C PHE A 108 15.45 11.48 -7.17
N ASP A 109 15.17 11.97 -5.96
CA ASP A 109 15.73 13.22 -5.44
C ASP A 109 17.07 12.99 -4.72
N GLU A 110 17.81 14.08 -4.46
CA GLU A 110 19.15 14.05 -3.86
C GLU A 110 19.20 13.37 -2.49
N ASN A 111 18.06 13.32 -1.77
CA ASN A 111 17.98 12.77 -0.42
C ASN A 111 17.88 11.25 -0.40
N ILE A 112 17.82 10.61 -1.58
CA ILE A 112 17.84 9.15 -1.67
C ILE A 112 19.16 8.59 -1.14
N LYS A 113 20.25 9.36 -1.27
CA LYS A 113 21.57 9.03 -0.73
C LYS A 113 21.54 8.80 0.77
N CYS A 114 20.78 9.62 1.52
CA CYS A 114 20.61 9.48 2.96
C CYS A 114 19.99 8.13 3.37
N ILE A 115 19.15 7.53 2.53
CA ILE A 115 18.59 6.19 2.78
C ILE A 115 19.70 5.15 2.71
N PHE A 116 20.50 5.20 1.65
CA PHE A 116 21.61 4.26 1.45
C PHE A 116 22.69 4.42 2.52
N GLU A 117 22.96 5.64 2.99
CA GLU A 117 23.95 5.90 4.03
C GLU A 117 23.51 5.46 5.44
N GLY A 118 22.29 4.91 5.58
CA GLY A 118 21.86 4.25 6.82
C GLY A 118 21.38 5.23 7.90
N SER A 119 20.93 6.42 7.53
CA SER A 119 20.43 7.43 8.47
C SER A 119 19.05 7.13 9.07
N TYR A 120 18.56 5.87 8.99
CA TYR A 120 17.25 5.48 9.48
C TYR A 120 17.31 4.33 10.48
N GLU A 121 16.35 4.32 11.40
CA GLU A 121 16.18 3.26 12.39
C GLU A 121 15.55 2.05 11.70
N SER A 122 16.38 1.07 11.35
CA SER A 122 15.95 -0.11 10.59
C SER A 122 15.41 -1.25 11.46
N GLN A 123 15.62 -1.25 12.77
CA GLN A 123 15.22 -2.38 13.61
C GLN A 123 13.71 -2.38 13.90
N VAL A 124 13.09 -3.55 13.81
CA VAL A 124 11.70 -3.76 14.21
C VAL A 124 11.66 -4.06 15.71
N GLU A 125 11.02 -3.21 16.49
CA GLU A 125 10.84 -3.42 17.92
C GLU A 125 9.61 -4.30 18.23
N ILE A 126 9.87 -5.61 18.38
CA ILE A 126 8.87 -6.60 18.75
C ILE A 126 8.76 -6.73 20.27
N ALA A 127 8.28 -5.67 20.91
CA ALA A 127 7.83 -5.70 22.31
C ALA A 127 6.30 -5.87 22.38
N GLY A 128 5.80 -6.41 23.50
CA GLY A 128 4.37 -6.46 23.79
C GLY A 128 3.57 -7.50 23.01
N GLY A 129 4.13 -8.68 22.73
CA GLY A 129 3.39 -9.77 22.07
C GLY A 129 3.14 -9.59 20.57
N TRP A 130 3.74 -8.58 19.94
CA TRP A 130 3.67 -8.39 18.49
C TRP A 130 4.34 -9.52 17.71
N PRO A 131 3.87 -9.88 16.51
CA PRO A 131 4.52 -10.90 15.69
C PRO A 131 5.79 -10.39 14.99
N GLN A 132 6.85 -11.19 14.91
CA GLN A 132 8.02 -10.86 14.09
C GLN A 132 7.72 -11.13 12.60
N LEU A 133 7.17 -10.13 11.89
CA LEU A 133 6.84 -10.26 10.47
C LEU A 133 8.03 -9.89 9.57
N PHE A 134 8.74 -8.81 9.90
CA PHE A 134 9.94 -8.35 9.20
C PHE A 134 11.15 -8.38 10.12
N ASN A 135 12.34 -8.62 9.60
CA ASN A 135 13.58 -8.49 10.35
C ASN A 135 13.92 -7.01 10.55
N GLU A 136 13.70 -6.21 9.52
CA GLU A 136 13.96 -4.77 9.49
C GLU A 136 12.72 -3.99 9.00
N ARG A 137 12.60 -2.74 9.42
CA ARG A 137 11.56 -1.83 8.98
C ARG A 137 11.70 -1.53 7.50
N VAL A 138 10.59 -1.56 6.79
CA VAL A 138 10.53 -1.15 5.39
C VAL A 138 10.40 0.37 5.32
N VAL A 139 11.33 1.03 4.65
CA VAL A 139 11.26 2.46 4.37
C VAL A 139 10.24 2.72 3.27
N ILE A 140 9.25 3.55 3.58
CA ILE A 140 8.16 3.93 2.66
C ILE A 140 8.10 5.45 2.51
N GLU A 141 7.58 5.92 1.38
CA GLU A 141 7.41 7.35 1.14
C GLU A 141 6.19 7.91 1.88
N SER A 142 5.05 7.23 1.78
CA SER A 142 3.78 7.71 2.33
C SER A 142 2.80 6.58 2.56
N ALA A 143 1.80 6.86 3.37
CA ALA A 143 0.66 5.99 3.65
C ALA A 143 -0.59 6.84 3.90
N VAL A 144 -1.78 6.28 3.76
CA VAL A 144 -3.02 7.01 4.04
C VAL A 144 -3.52 6.65 5.43
N ALA A 145 -3.74 7.64 6.33
CA ALA A 145 -4.03 7.41 7.76
C ALA A 145 -5.23 6.51 7.99
N PHE A 146 -6.31 6.80 7.28
CA PHE A 146 -7.64 6.26 7.54
C PHE A 146 -8.04 5.16 6.56
N HIS A 147 -7.11 4.77 5.69
CA HIS A 147 -7.29 3.65 4.77
C HIS A 147 -6.19 2.62 5.03
N PRO A 148 -6.45 1.60 5.88
CA PRO A 148 -5.46 0.61 6.25
C PRO A 148 -4.76 0.01 5.04
N PHE A 149 -3.43 -0.12 5.14
CA PHE A 149 -2.53 -0.69 4.13
C PHE A 149 -2.53 0.02 2.78
N TYR A 150 -3.14 1.19 2.65
CA TYR A 150 -2.94 2.03 1.48
C TYR A 150 -1.61 2.78 1.64
N ILE A 151 -0.53 2.05 1.37
CA ILE A 151 0.85 2.49 1.50
C ILE A 151 1.43 2.62 0.09
N ASN A 152 2.25 3.64 -0.14
CA ASN A 152 2.85 3.89 -1.44
C ASN A 152 3.60 2.64 -1.94
N ASP A 153 3.21 2.15 -3.11
CA ASP A 153 3.83 1.01 -3.78
C ASP A 153 4.82 1.46 -4.89
N ILE A 154 4.92 2.75 -5.16
CA ILE A 154 5.75 3.32 -6.22
C ILE A 154 7.22 3.14 -5.87
N GLN A 155 7.60 3.51 -4.63
CA GLN A 155 8.97 3.39 -4.14
C GLN A 155 9.03 3.01 -2.66
N PHE A 156 9.94 2.09 -2.34
CA PHE A 156 10.22 1.66 -0.97
C PHE A 156 11.63 1.06 -0.90
N TYR A 157 12.18 0.99 0.31
CA TYR A 157 13.51 0.44 0.58
C TYR A 157 13.49 -0.49 1.76
N GLY A 158 14.20 -1.61 1.68
CA GLY A 158 14.23 -2.57 2.77
C GLY A 158 15.16 -3.73 2.49
N ASP A 159 15.30 -4.60 3.48
CA ASP A 159 16.03 -5.85 3.33
C ASP A 159 15.35 -6.74 2.28
N VAL A 160 16.15 -7.37 1.42
CA VAL A 160 15.64 -8.21 0.32
C VAL A 160 14.69 -9.30 0.79
N GLU A 161 14.95 -9.93 1.94
CA GLU A 161 14.11 -11.02 2.47
C GLU A 161 12.80 -10.48 3.04
N ASP A 162 12.81 -9.28 3.62
CA ASP A 162 11.58 -8.62 4.07
C ASP A 162 10.73 -8.12 2.90
N LEU A 163 11.36 -7.57 1.85
CA LEU A 163 10.64 -7.14 0.65
C LEU A 163 10.02 -8.33 -0.10
N LYS A 164 10.66 -9.51 -0.11
CA LYS A 164 10.09 -10.74 -0.69
C LYS A 164 8.78 -11.14 -0.01
N LYS A 165 8.61 -10.85 1.30
CA LYS A 165 7.35 -11.13 2.01
C LYS A 165 6.18 -10.29 1.50
N LEU A 166 6.43 -9.13 0.87
CA LEU A 166 5.39 -8.31 0.25
C LEU A 166 4.84 -8.92 -1.06
N ILE A 167 5.53 -9.90 -1.65
CA ILE A 167 5.09 -10.56 -2.88
C ILE A 167 3.86 -11.42 -2.58
N ASN A 168 2.80 -11.18 -3.35
CA ASN A 168 1.55 -11.91 -3.22
C ASN A 168 0.97 -12.30 -4.58
N PHE A 169 0.87 -13.61 -4.84
CA PHE A 169 0.17 -14.17 -6.00
C PHE A 169 -1.11 -14.91 -5.59
N ASP A 170 -1.52 -14.80 -4.32
CA ASP A 170 -2.67 -15.54 -3.80
C ASP A 170 -3.99 -14.87 -4.23
N LEU A 171 -4.72 -15.54 -5.12
CA LEU A 171 -6.04 -15.10 -5.59
C LEU A 171 -7.09 -15.10 -4.48
N PHE A 172 -6.84 -15.74 -3.34
CA PHE A 172 -7.68 -15.66 -2.15
C PHE A 172 -8.04 -14.20 -1.81
N PHE A 173 -7.06 -13.30 -1.88
CA PHE A 173 -7.27 -11.90 -1.52
C PHE A 173 -8.18 -11.16 -2.51
N GLU A 174 -8.02 -11.45 -3.81
CA GLU A 174 -8.89 -10.86 -4.85
C GLU A 174 -10.32 -11.43 -4.77
N VAL A 175 -10.48 -12.69 -4.37
CA VAL A 175 -11.77 -13.36 -4.28
C VAL A 175 -12.56 -12.93 -3.03
N HIS A 176 -11.90 -12.83 -1.87
CA HIS A 176 -12.58 -12.54 -0.60
C HIS A 176 -12.64 -11.06 -0.24
N TYR A 177 -11.76 -10.22 -0.80
CA TYR A 177 -11.69 -8.80 -0.46
C TYR A 177 -11.92 -7.98 -1.72
N SER A 178 -13.20 -7.87 -2.05
CA SER A 178 -13.73 -7.38 -3.32
C SER A 178 -13.38 -5.93 -3.68
N LYS A 179 -12.80 -5.16 -2.76
CA LYS A 179 -12.52 -3.73 -2.93
C LYS A 179 -11.10 -3.34 -2.53
N LEU A 180 -10.16 -4.31 -2.47
CA LEU A 180 -8.75 -3.98 -2.28
C LEU A 180 -8.24 -3.10 -3.42
N ALA A 181 -7.55 -2.03 -3.05
CA ALA A 181 -6.73 -1.29 -3.99
C ALA A 181 -5.43 -2.08 -4.28
N PRO A 182 -4.77 -1.83 -5.43
CA PRO A 182 -3.50 -2.47 -5.76
C PRO A 182 -2.45 -2.36 -4.66
N GLU A 183 -2.33 -1.18 -4.04
CA GLU A 183 -1.42 -0.87 -2.95
C GLU A 183 -1.72 -1.73 -1.71
N GLN A 184 -3.00 -1.91 -1.38
CA GLN A 184 -3.40 -2.73 -0.24
C GLN A 184 -3.05 -4.20 -0.46
N PHE A 185 -3.01 -4.67 -1.72
CA PHE A 185 -2.65 -6.05 -2.03
C PHE A 185 -1.18 -6.39 -1.69
N PHE A 186 -0.28 -5.40 -1.78
CA PHE A 186 1.13 -5.55 -1.37
C PHE A 186 1.27 -5.80 0.13
N TYR A 187 0.62 -4.96 0.92
CA TYR A 187 0.94 -4.89 2.35
C TYR A 187 0.01 -5.76 3.20
N PHE A 188 -1.28 -5.81 2.87
CA PHE A 188 -2.29 -6.44 3.72
C PHE A 188 -2.01 -7.92 4.01
N LYS A 189 -1.45 -8.68 3.08
CA LYS A 189 -1.17 -10.12 3.22
C LYS A 189 -0.46 -10.45 4.54
N ASN A 190 0.59 -9.72 4.91
CA ASN A 190 1.37 -10.05 6.10
C ASN A 190 0.70 -9.66 7.40
N PHE A 191 -0.33 -8.80 7.35
CA PHE A 191 -0.99 -8.24 8.53
C PHE A 191 -2.45 -8.67 8.64
N HIS A 192 -2.94 -9.54 7.75
CA HIS A 192 -4.37 -9.82 7.66
C HIS A 192 -4.95 -10.51 8.91
N ASP A 193 -4.11 -11.24 9.64
CA ASP A 193 -4.43 -11.88 10.92
C ASP A 193 -4.19 -10.98 12.14
N ILE A 194 -3.66 -9.76 11.95
CA ILE A 194 -3.54 -8.80 13.04
C ILE A 194 -4.89 -8.11 13.26
N GLY A 195 -5.41 -8.23 14.48
CA GLY A 195 -6.64 -7.57 14.88
C GLY A 195 -7.84 -7.91 14.01
N ASN A 196 -8.58 -6.90 13.56
CA ASN A 196 -9.83 -7.10 12.83
C ASN A 196 -9.75 -6.78 11.33
N PHE A 197 -8.56 -6.69 10.73
CA PHE A 197 -8.42 -6.30 9.32
C PHE A 197 -9.09 -7.29 8.37
N ARG A 198 -8.96 -8.61 8.58
CA ARG A 198 -9.67 -9.62 7.77
C ARG A 198 -11.17 -9.37 7.72
N LYS A 199 -11.78 -8.98 8.84
CA LYS A 199 -13.21 -8.71 8.92
C LYS A 199 -13.55 -7.39 8.23
N TYR A 200 -12.78 -6.32 8.48
CA TYR A 200 -12.93 -5.04 7.80
C TYR A 200 -12.86 -5.18 6.26
N PHE A 201 -11.86 -5.86 5.72
CA PHE A 201 -11.67 -5.93 4.27
C PHE A 201 -12.72 -6.75 3.52
N ARG A 202 -13.50 -7.61 4.19
CA ARG A 202 -14.64 -8.32 3.57
C ARG A 202 -15.75 -7.38 3.15
N VAL A 203 -15.80 -6.20 3.76
CA VAL A 203 -16.97 -5.30 3.73
C VAL A 203 -16.56 -3.84 3.47
N ASN A 204 -15.25 -3.55 3.47
CA ASN A 204 -14.64 -2.31 3.00
C ASN A 204 -15.19 -1.90 1.62
N GLN A 205 -15.53 -0.62 1.47
CA GLN A 205 -16.05 -0.07 0.22
C GLN A 205 -14.96 0.39 -0.76
N GLY A 206 -13.69 0.36 -0.33
CA GLY A 206 -12.58 0.90 -1.08
C GLY A 206 -12.48 2.42 -0.94
N ILE A 207 -11.54 3.02 -1.67
CA ILE A 207 -11.34 4.47 -1.67
C ILE A 207 -12.19 5.11 -2.77
N HIS A 208 -12.84 6.22 -2.44
CA HIS A 208 -13.62 6.99 -3.40
C HIS A 208 -12.75 8.09 -4.01
N HIS A 209 -12.01 7.75 -5.06
CA HIS A 209 -11.20 8.73 -5.79
C HIS A 209 -12.07 9.87 -6.34
N ASN A 210 -11.64 11.11 -6.12
CA ASN A 210 -12.31 12.34 -6.56
C ASN A 210 -13.72 12.56 -5.97
N ASP A 211 -14.05 11.93 -4.84
CA ASP A 211 -15.29 12.14 -4.11
C ASP A 211 -14.99 12.55 -2.66
N ASP A 212 -14.53 13.80 -2.50
CA ASP A 212 -14.16 14.38 -1.21
C ASP A 212 -15.32 14.28 -0.21
N SER A 213 -16.57 14.34 -0.68
CA SER A 213 -17.75 14.23 0.18
C SER A 213 -17.83 12.86 0.87
N LYS A 214 -17.65 11.77 0.12
CA LYS A 214 -17.66 10.41 0.68
C LYS A 214 -16.45 10.13 1.54
N ASN A 215 -15.27 10.62 1.13
CA ASN A 215 -14.08 10.50 1.96
C ASN A 215 -14.27 11.27 3.27
N LEU A 216 -14.90 12.45 3.24
CA LEU A 216 -15.21 13.23 4.44
C LEU A 216 -16.15 12.49 5.39
N VAL A 217 -17.21 11.86 4.86
CA VAL A 217 -18.10 11.00 5.66
C VAL A 217 -17.36 9.81 6.24
N HIS A 218 -16.54 9.12 5.44
CA HIS A 218 -15.78 7.95 5.88
C HIS A 218 -14.87 8.27 7.07
N GLY A 219 -14.06 9.34 6.96
CA GLY A 219 -13.20 9.73 8.07
C GLY A 219 -13.97 10.24 9.29
N SER A 220 -15.17 10.81 9.12
CA SER A 220 -16.02 11.21 10.26
C SER A 220 -16.54 9.98 11.01
N LEU A 221 -16.90 8.91 10.29
CA LEU A 221 -17.34 7.64 10.88
C LEU A 221 -16.23 6.94 11.67
N VAL A 222 -14.97 7.09 11.24
CA VAL A 222 -13.81 6.56 12.00
C VAL A 222 -13.84 7.04 13.45
N PHE A 223 -14.19 8.30 13.70
CA PHE A 223 -14.21 8.87 15.05
C PHE A 223 -15.53 8.64 15.80
N GLN A 224 -16.53 8.05 15.17
CA GLN A 224 -17.85 7.79 15.77
C GLN A 224 -18.03 6.32 16.15
N ASP A 225 -17.29 5.42 15.50
CA ASP A 225 -17.41 3.98 15.68
C ASP A 225 -16.18 3.38 16.38
N PRO A 226 -16.34 2.76 17.56
CA PRO A 226 -15.22 2.17 18.31
C PRO A 226 -14.43 1.10 17.53
N PHE A 227 -15.10 0.34 16.66
CA PHE A 227 -14.45 -0.68 15.85
C PHE A 227 -13.51 -0.04 14.82
N LEU A 228 -13.95 1.01 14.12
CA LEU A 228 -13.08 1.76 13.21
C LEU A 228 -11.94 2.46 13.93
N MET A 229 -12.19 3.06 15.11
CA MET A 229 -11.13 3.66 15.91
C MET A 229 -10.05 2.64 16.24
N GLN A 230 -10.44 1.44 16.71
CA GLN A 230 -9.48 0.39 17.01
C GLN A 230 -8.74 -0.11 15.78
N LEU A 231 -9.44 -0.25 14.65
CA LEU A 231 -8.86 -0.66 13.38
C LEU A 231 -7.76 0.31 12.93
N ILE A 232 -8.04 1.61 13.00
CA ILE A 232 -7.09 2.66 12.65
C ILE A 232 -5.94 2.73 13.66
N ALA A 233 -6.22 2.63 14.96
CA ALA A 233 -5.18 2.54 15.99
C ALA A 233 -4.24 1.34 15.76
N SER A 234 -4.79 0.17 15.44
CA SER A 234 -4.03 -1.04 15.11
C SER A 234 -3.16 -0.83 13.87
N TYR A 235 -3.70 -0.16 12.85
CA TYR A 235 -2.97 0.14 11.62
C TYR A 235 -1.82 1.12 11.87
N TRP A 236 -2.03 2.16 12.67
CA TRP A 236 -0.97 3.09 13.05
C TRP A 236 0.11 2.41 13.89
N ALA A 237 -0.28 1.48 14.77
CA ALA A 237 0.68 0.67 15.52
C ALA A 237 1.55 -0.18 14.58
N ILE A 238 0.95 -0.83 13.57
CA ILE A 238 1.68 -1.55 12.51
C ILE A 238 2.64 -0.61 11.78
N LEU A 239 2.16 0.54 11.30
CA LEU A 239 3.01 1.54 10.63
C LEU A 239 4.20 1.94 11.49
N SER A 240 4.00 2.16 12.79
CA SER A 240 5.07 2.55 13.71
C SER A 240 6.11 1.45 13.95
N LYS A 241 5.70 0.18 13.89
CA LYS A 241 6.57 -0.97 14.22
C LYS A 241 7.35 -1.47 13.02
N TYR A 242 6.69 -1.61 11.88
CA TYR A 242 7.23 -2.33 10.71
C TYR A 242 7.66 -1.40 9.58
N PHE A 243 7.39 -0.11 9.67
CA PHE A 243 7.68 0.84 8.60
C PHE A 243 8.44 2.05 9.12
N TYR A 244 9.32 2.57 8.28
CA TYR A 244 9.99 3.85 8.51
C TYR A 244 9.56 4.83 7.42
N PHE A 245 8.99 5.96 7.82
CA PHE A 245 8.65 6.99 6.85
C PHE A 245 9.90 7.75 6.44
N ARG A 246 10.19 7.74 5.14
CA ARG A 246 11.30 8.51 4.57
C ARG A 246 11.14 9.97 5.00
N LYS A 247 12.11 10.45 5.78
CA LYS A 247 12.22 11.89 6.06
C LYS A 247 12.67 12.55 4.76
N THR A 248 11.77 13.23 4.08
CA THR A 248 12.19 14.26 3.14
C THR A 248 12.82 15.36 4.00
N PRO A 249 14.08 15.76 3.79
CA PRO A 249 14.60 16.96 4.43
C PRO A 249 13.81 18.13 3.88
N ALA A 250 12.74 18.49 4.58
CA ALA A 250 12.36 19.87 4.63
C ALA A 250 13.56 20.59 5.26
N THR A 251 13.97 21.71 4.70
CA THR A 251 14.69 22.73 5.46
C THR A 251 14.22 22.71 6.92
N PHE A 252 15.14 22.34 7.82
CA PHE A 252 15.02 22.29 9.27
C PHE A 252 14.15 21.19 9.90
N VAL A 253 14.86 20.14 10.35
CA VAL A 253 14.59 19.49 11.63
C VAL A 253 14.26 20.55 12.68
N ARG A 254 13.09 20.48 13.33
CA ARG A 254 12.88 21.06 14.65
C ARG A 254 12.68 19.95 15.68
N LYS A 255 13.22 20.23 16.87
CA LYS A 255 13.29 19.40 18.07
C LYS A 255 11.99 18.65 18.35
N GLN A 256 12.13 17.46 18.92
CA GLN A 256 11.07 16.76 19.64
C GLN A 256 10.47 17.70 20.68
N ASP A 257 9.34 18.33 20.37
CA ASP A 257 8.45 18.91 21.37
C ASP A 257 7.22 18.01 21.47
N THR A 258 6.91 17.63 22.70
CA THR A 258 5.75 16.81 23.08
C THR A 258 4.49 17.41 22.49
N THR A 259 3.98 16.79 21.41
CA THR A 259 2.77 17.23 20.73
C THR A 259 1.57 16.88 21.61
N THR A 260 0.84 17.90 22.07
CA THR A 260 -0.41 17.73 22.84
C THR A 260 -1.60 17.63 21.87
N SER A 261 -2.73 17.07 22.33
CA SER A 261 -4.01 17.05 21.59
C SER A 261 -4.41 18.44 21.10
N ARG A 262 -4.18 19.44 21.95
CA ARG A 262 -4.43 20.86 21.69
C ARG A 262 -3.61 21.39 20.52
N ASN A 263 -2.31 21.06 20.42
CA ASN A 263 -1.45 21.50 19.32
C ASN A 263 -1.89 20.91 17.96
N ILE A 264 -2.52 19.73 17.95
CA ILE A 264 -3.07 19.13 16.72
C ILE A 264 -4.38 19.82 16.32
N ILE A 265 -5.27 20.09 17.29
CA ILE A 265 -6.55 20.76 17.06
C ILE A 265 -6.35 22.21 16.59
N GLU A 266 -5.34 22.91 17.14
CA GLU A 266 -5.01 24.29 16.78
C GLU A 266 -4.13 24.39 15.51
N GLY A 267 -3.74 23.26 14.90
CA GLY A 267 -2.91 23.22 13.70
C GLY A 267 -1.45 23.67 13.94
N ASP A 268 -0.96 23.63 15.17
CA ASP A 268 0.43 23.96 15.52
C ASP A 268 1.24 22.67 15.76
N VAL A 269 1.11 21.73 14.82
CA VAL A 269 1.97 20.54 14.73
C VAL A 269 3.21 20.92 13.92
N PRO A 270 4.43 20.57 14.37
CA PRO A 270 5.63 20.69 13.53
C PRO A 270 5.39 20.04 12.16
N GLY A 271 5.28 20.87 11.11
CA GLY A 271 4.91 20.44 9.75
C GLY A 271 3.63 21.06 9.17
N PHE A 272 2.88 21.89 9.91
CA PHE A 272 1.52 22.31 9.51
C PHE A 272 1.30 23.78 9.07
N ARG A 273 2.32 24.61 8.81
CA ARG A 273 2.04 25.99 8.31
C ARG A 273 1.85 26.08 6.80
N LYS A 274 0.62 26.45 6.40
CA LYS A 274 0.14 26.93 5.09
C LYS A 274 0.44 26.00 3.90
N LEU A 275 -0.55 25.15 3.58
CA LEU A 275 -0.77 24.51 2.27
C LEU A 275 -1.08 25.56 1.17
N SER A 276 -0.16 26.50 0.95
CA SER A 276 -0.07 27.28 -0.27
C SER A 276 1.25 26.93 -0.94
N LYS A 277 1.19 26.05 -1.96
CA LYS A 277 2.27 25.75 -2.91
C LYS A 277 3.61 25.34 -2.28
N LYS A 278 3.71 24.07 -1.89
CA LYS A 278 4.87 23.15 -1.98
C LYS A 278 4.80 22.13 -0.83
N ILE A 279 4.69 20.86 -1.23
CA ILE A 279 4.62 19.67 -0.38
C ILE A 279 5.91 19.56 0.46
N THR A 280 5.83 19.22 1.75
CA THR A 280 6.87 18.43 2.47
C THR A 280 6.50 18.13 3.94
N THR A 281 6.15 16.88 4.21
CA THR A 281 6.36 16.12 5.48
C THR A 281 6.06 14.64 5.12
N PRO A 282 6.43 13.61 5.90
CA PRO A 282 6.04 12.24 5.55
C PRO A 282 4.51 12.19 5.59
N ILE A 283 3.91 12.12 4.40
CA ILE A 283 2.49 12.40 4.27
C ILE A 283 1.77 11.13 4.71
N ILE A 284 1.22 11.17 5.92
CA ILE A 284 -0.10 10.59 6.13
C ILE A 284 -1.02 11.35 5.17
N ASN A 285 -1.08 10.93 3.91
CA ASN A 285 -1.81 11.64 2.88
C ASN A 285 -3.28 11.29 3.01
N SER A 286 -3.93 11.89 3.99
CA SER A 286 -5.29 12.31 3.73
C SER A 286 -5.25 13.82 3.62
N GLN A 287 -5.55 14.32 2.42
CA GLN A 287 -5.90 15.71 2.14
C GLN A 287 -6.90 16.28 3.18
N HIS A 288 -7.57 15.40 3.91
CA HIS A 288 -8.57 15.69 4.93
C HIS A 288 -8.15 15.31 6.38
N PHE A 289 -6.91 14.87 6.67
CA PHE A 289 -6.52 14.40 8.03
C PHE A 289 -6.89 15.43 9.10
N SER A 290 -6.40 16.65 8.89
CA SER A 290 -6.62 17.77 9.80
C SER A 290 -8.07 18.23 9.79
N GLU A 291 -8.78 18.09 8.68
CA GLU A 291 -10.21 18.38 8.61
C GLU A 291 -11.01 17.37 9.44
N TYR A 292 -10.61 16.09 9.45
CA TYR A 292 -11.25 15.08 10.30
C TYR A 292 -10.99 15.34 11.78
N ILE A 293 -9.74 15.61 12.15
CA ILE A 293 -9.38 15.92 13.53
C ILE A 293 -10.10 17.20 14.00
N ALA A 294 -10.12 18.25 13.18
CA ALA A 294 -10.79 19.51 13.50
C ALA A 294 -12.31 19.37 13.64
N ARG A 295 -12.93 18.40 12.97
CA ARG A 295 -14.38 18.10 13.08
C ARG A 295 -14.70 17.09 14.18
N SER A 296 -13.70 16.46 14.77
CA SER A 296 -13.87 15.46 15.82
C SER A 296 -13.86 16.13 17.19
N SER A 297 -14.55 15.52 18.15
CA SER A 297 -14.42 15.96 19.54
C SER A 297 -13.00 15.67 20.04
N GLU A 298 -12.47 16.54 20.91
CA GLU A 298 -11.19 16.29 21.57
C GLU A 298 -11.18 14.94 22.30
N HIS A 299 -12.33 14.56 22.87
CA HIS A 299 -12.52 13.26 23.50
C HIS A 299 -12.23 12.09 22.54
N ASN A 300 -12.80 12.09 21.33
CA ASN A 300 -12.63 10.99 20.39
C ASN A 300 -11.21 10.95 19.82
N VAL A 301 -10.58 12.11 19.61
CA VAL A 301 -9.17 12.18 19.21
C VAL A 301 -8.27 11.55 20.29
N ASN A 302 -8.46 11.95 21.55
CA ASN A 302 -7.72 11.39 22.67
C ASN A 302 -7.95 9.89 22.84
N LEU A 303 -9.19 9.43 22.66
CA LEU A 303 -9.52 8.02 22.70
C LEU A 303 -8.77 7.23 21.61
N LEU A 304 -8.72 7.72 20.37
CA LEU A 304 -7.96 7.08 19.29
C LEU A 304 -6.47 6.96 19.63
N PHE A 305 -5.87 8.03 20.16
CA PHE A 305 -4.45 8.03 20.54
C PHE A 305 -4.15 7.12 21.71
N ASN A 306 -5.04 7.06 22.71
CA ASN A 306 -4.92 6.13 23.83
C ASN A 306 -4.95 4.68 23.32
N MET A 307 -5.93 4.34 22.49
CA MET A 307 -6.01 3.01 21.85
C MET A 307 -4.76 2.68 21.05
N TYR A 308 -4.23 3.65 20.27
CA TYR A 308 -2.97 3.46 19.53
C TYR A 308 -1.80 3.17 20.47
N ASN A 309 -1.63 3.95 21.55
CA ASN A 309 -0.54 3.75 22.49
C ASN A 309 -0.65 2.41 23.21
N ASP A 310 -1.86 2.04 23.65
CA ASP A 310 -2.13 0.75 24.30
C ASP A 310 -1.77 -0.41 23.35
N ILE A 311 -2.29 -0.39 22.13
CA ILE A 311 -2.04 -1.43 21.11
C ILE A 311 -0.56 -1.47 20.69
N ARG A 312 0.09 -0.32 20.52
CA ARG A 312 1.51 -0.24 20.19
C ARG A 312 2.39 -0.87 21.26
N ASN A 313 2.04 -0.71 22.53
CA ASN A 313 2.81 -1.23 23.64
C ASN A 313 2.44 -2.68 23.99
N ASP A 314 1.20 -3.10 23.72
CA ASP A 314 0.68 -4.42 24.00
C ASP A 314 -0.32 -4.88 22.92
N TYR A 315 0.09 -5.85 22.11
CA TYR A 315 -0.73 -6.47 21.07
C TYR A 315 -2.04 -7.04 21.62
N SER A 316 -2.06 -7.49 22.88
CA SER A 316 -3.27 -8.04 23.50
C SER A 316 -4.35 -6.99 23.77
N ALA A 317 -4.01 -5.70 23.69
CA ALA A 317 -4.99 -4.60 23.79
C ALA A 317 -5.93 -4.52 22.57
N ILE A 318 -5.68 -5.28 21.51
CA ILE A 318 -6.60 -5.35 20.37
C ILE A 318 -7.83 -6.19 20.77
N HIS A 319 -8.98 -5.54 20.86
CA HIS A 319 -10.25 -6.20 21.15
C HIS A 319 -10.76 -6.99 19.94
N PRO A 320 -11.06 -8.29 20.07
CA PRO A 320 -11.70 -9.02 18.99
C PRO A 320 -13.17 -8.60 18.89
N TYR A 321 -13.59 -8.04 17.76
CA TYR A 321 -15.00 -7.76 17.50
C TYR A 321 -15.71 -8.99 16.91
N SER A 322 -16.93 -9.28 17.35
CA SER A 322 -17.76 -10.34 16.76
C SER A 322 -18.16 -10.00 15.32
N VAL A 323 -18.62 -11.01 14.57
CA VAL A 323 -19.12 -10.80 13.21
C VAL A 323 -20.39 -9.94 13.26
N GLU A 324 -21.22 -10.10 14.29
CA GLU A 324 -22.49 -9.41 14.51
C GLU A 324 -22.27 -7.92 14.79
N GLU A 325 -21.27 -7.56 15.60
CA GLU A 325 -20.91 -6.16 15.86
C GLU A 325 -20.46 -5.46 14.57
N ILE A 326 -19.69 -6.16 13.75
CA ILE A 326 -19.22 -5.65 12.46
C ILE A 326 -20.39 -5.56 11.48
N LYS A 327 -21.27 -6.56 11.42
CA LYS A 327 -22.49 -6.52 10.60
C LYS A 327 -23.38 -5.33 10.96
N ARG A 328 -23.58 -5.07 12.25
CA ARG A 328 -24.33 -3.89 12.73
C ARG A 328 -23.70 -2.61 12.21
N PHE A 329 -22.39 -2.45 12.37
CA PHE A 329 -21.67 -1.32 11.80
C PHE A 329 -21.90 -1.19 10.29
N TYR A 330 -21.81 -2.28 9.52
CA TYR A 330 -21.99 -2.20 8.06
C TYR A 330 -23.41 -1.94 7.61
N LYS A 331 -24.41 -2.35 8.39
CA LYS A 331 -25.80 -1.95 8.16
C LYS A 331 -25.93 -0.43 8.31
N ASP A 332 -25.44 0.11 9.41
CA ASP A 332 -25.49 1.55 9.70
C ASP A 332 -24.66 2.35 8.67
N TYR A 333 -23.48 1.84 8.30
CA TYR A 333 -22.63 2.39 7.24
C TYR A 333 -23.34 2.36 5.88
N GLY A 334 -23.99 1.26 5.50
CA GLY A 334 -24.68 1.11 4.23
C GLY A 334 -25.89 2.03 4.07
N GLU A 335 -26.59 2.29 5.17
CA GLU A 335 -27.67 3.28 5.24
C GLU A 335 -27.14 4.71 5.03
N HIS A 336 -26.01 5.07 5.65
CA HIS A 336 -25.39 6.39 5.50
C HIS A 336 -24.89 6.72 4.09
N PHE A 337 -24.36 5.72 3.36
CA PHE A 337 -23.82 5.93 2.02
C PHE A 337 -24.83 5.67 0.89
N ASN A 338 -26.09 5.41 1.23
CA ASN A 338 -27.15 5.10 0.26
C ASN A 338 -26.75 3.92 -0.66
N LEU A 339 -25.99 2.96 -0.12
CA LEU A 339 -25.50 1.79 -0.86
C LEU A 339 -26.66 0.87 -1.29
N ASN A 340 -27.80 0.99 -0.61
CA ASN A 340 -29.05 0.31 -0.93
C ASN A 340 -29.90 1.05 -1.98
N SER A 341 -29.44 2.19 -2.52
CA SER A 341 -30.13 2.83 -3.64
C SER A 341 -29.95 1.94 -4.88
N ARG A 342 -30.91 1.02 -5.07
CA ARG A 342 -31.09 0.11 -6.20
C ARG A 342 -31.31 0.83 -7.54
N LYS A 343 -30.73 2.03 -7.75
CA LYS A 343 -30.91 2.79 -8.99
C LYS A 343 -30.02 2.33 -10.13
N ASP A 344 -28.99 1.53 -9.86
CA ASP A 344 -28.22 0.84 -10.91
C ASP A 344 -28.75 -0.57 -11.23
N ILE A 345 -29.85 -0.99 -10.60
CA ILE A 345 -30.59 -2.20 -10.96
C ILE A 345 -31.70 -1.81 -11.94
N HIS A 346 -31.34 -1.38 -13.15
CA HIS A 346 -32.31 -1.25 -14.24
C HIS A 346 -31.97 -2.16 -15.42
N GLN A 347 -32.87 -3.15 -15.59
CA GLN A 347 -33.45 -3.63 -16.85
C GLN A 347 -32.49 -4.18 -17.91
N ASN A 348 -32.16 -5.46 -17.77
CA ASN A 348 -32.27 -6.37 -18.89
C ASN A 348 -32.93 -7.67 -18.39
N GLY A 349 -34.08 -8.00 -18.96
CA GLY A 349 -34.96 -9.12 -18.57
C GLY A 349 -34.38 -10.51 -18.90
N GLN A 350 -33.17 -10.77 -18.45
CA GLN A 350 -32.59 -12.11 -18.35
C GLN A 350 -32.04 -12.27 -16.94
N ASN A 351 -32.37 -13.40 -16.29
CA ASN A 351 -31.98 -13.76 -14.93
C ASN A 351 -30.47 -14.00 -14.77
N HIS A 352 -29.65 -13.01 -15.12
CA HIS A 352 -28.24 -12.95 -14.80
C HIS A 352 -28.05 -11.84 -13.76
N PHE A 353 -27.86 -12.24 -12.50
CA PHE A 353 -27.29 -11.37 -11.49
C PHE A 353 -25.90 -10.94 -11.98
N LYS A 354 -25.79 -9.73 -12.55
CA LYS A 354 -24.50 -9.11 -12.84
C LYS A 354 -23.93 -8.59 -11.52
N VAL A 355 -22.88 -9.23 -11.03
CA VAL A 355 -22.03 -8.67 -9.98
C VAL A 355 -21.26 -7.51 -10.61
N TYR A 356 -21.82 -6.30 -10.54
CA TYR A 356 -21.17 -5.09 -11.06
C TYR A 356 -19.87 -4.84 -10.27
N GLY A 357 -18.75 -4.83 -11.01
CA GLY A 357 -17.42 -4.50 -10.49
C GLY A 357 -16.41 -5.65 -10.43
N HIS A 358 -16.80 -6.93 -10.61
CA HIS A 358 -15.88 -8.08 -10.54
C HIS A 358 -15.51 -8.72 -11.88
N ASN A 359 -16.44 -8.74 -12.83
CA ASN A 359 -16.21 -9.30 -14.18
C ASN A 359 -15.22 -8.46 -15.02
N LEU A 360 -14.80 -7.29 -14.51
CA LEU A 360 -13.79 -6.43 -15.14
C LEU A 360 -12.42 -6.52 -14.46
N ARG A 361 -12.32 -7.17 -13.29
CA ARG A 361 -11.10 -7.16 -12.46
C ARG A 361 -10.10 -8.24 -12.83
N ILE A 362 -10.59 -9.38 -13.31
CA ILE A 362 -9.74 -10.43 -13.86
C ILE A 362 -9.97 -10.41 -15.37
N GLN A 363 -8.96 -9.98 -16.11
CA GLN A 363 -8.98 -9.99 -17.56
C GLN A 363 -7.92 -10.98 -18.05
N GLN A 364 -8.31 -11.80 -19.01
CA GLN A 364 -7.40 -12.71 -19.69
C GLN A 364 -6.85 -12.03 -20.95
N LEU A 365 -5.53 -12.16 -21.17
CA LEU A 365 -4.88 -11.62 -22.36
C LEU A 365 -4.85 -12.62 -23.53
N GLU A 366 -4.83 -13.92 -23.26
CA GLU A 366 -4.78 -15.00 -24.27
C GLU A 366 -5.68 -16.16 -23.85
N ILE A 367 -6.64 -16.56 -24.70
CA ILE A 367 -7.63 -17.62 -24.41
C ILE A 367 -7.05 -19.00 -24.73
N ASN A 368 -6.98 -19.88 -23.73
CA ASN A 368 -6.82 -21.33 -23.93
C ASN A 368 -7.79 -22.13 -23.04
N ASP A 369 -8.08 -23.38 -23.41
CA ASP A 369 -9.12 -24.20 -22.77
C ASP A 369 -8.95 -24.33 -21.25
N TYR A 370 -7.71 -24.47 -20.78
CA TYR A 370 -7.40 -24.61 -19.34
C TYR A 370 -7.73 -23.34 -18.55
N THR A 371 -7.38 -22.18 -19.11
CA THR A 371 -7.63 -20.89 -18.49
C THR A 371 -9.11 -20.50 -18.48
N GLU A 372 -9.87 -20.86 -19.52
CA GLU A 372 -11.33 -20.67 -19.54
C GLU A 372 -12.01 -21.49 -18.44
N GLU A 373 -11.51 -22.71 -18.20
CA GLU A 373 -11.99 -23.57 -17.12
C GLU A 373 -11.67 -22.98 -15.73
N LEU A 374 -10.48 -22.42 -15.52
CA LEU A 374 -10.15 -21.71 -14.28
C LEU A 374 -11.04 -20.49 -14.05
N GLU A 375 -11.34 -19.70 -15.09
CA GLU A 375 -12.25 -18.55 -14.97
C GLU A 375 -13.67 -19.01 -14.59
N LYS A 376 -14.16 -20.12 -15.17
CA LYS A 376 -15.44 -20.75 -14.81
C LYS A 376 -15.44 -21.20 -13.35
N GLN A 377 -14.37 -21.83 -12.87
CA GLN A 377 -14.23 -22.29 -11.49
C GLN A 377 -14.18 -21.11 -10.50
N ILE A 378 -13.39 -20.07 -10.78
CA ILE A 378 -13.33 -18.86 -9.96
C ILE A 378 -14.70 -18.18 -9.90
N SER A 379 -15.38 -18.07 -11.05
CA SER A 379 -16.72 -17.50 -11.14
C SER A 379 -17.75 -18.33 -10.35
N PHE A 380 -17.64 -19.66 -10.39
CA PHE A 380 -18.46 -20.56 -9.58
C PHE A 380 -18.20 -20.39 -8.07
N MET A 381 -16.94 -20.39 -7.63
CA MET A 381 -16.58 -20.18 -6.22
C MET A 381 -17.09 -18.83 -5.71
N ARG A 382 -16.98 -17.77 -6.52
CA ARG A 382 -17.51 -16.43 -6.18
C ARG A 382 -19.01 -16.44 -5.94
N ARG A 383 -19.78 -17.11 -6.82
CA ARG A 383 -21.23 -17.27 -6.64
C ARG A 383 -21.55 -17.99 -5.34
N LYS A 384 -20.83 -19.07 -5.04
CA LYS A 384 -21.02 -19.83 -3.79
C LYS A 384 -20.69 -19.01 -2.54
N ILE A 385 -19.61 -18.24 -2.55
CA ILE A 385 -19.26 -17.35 -1.43
C ILE A 385 -20.35 -16.30 -1.21
N GLN A 386 -20.91 -15.72 -2.28
CA GLN A 386 -22.01 -14.75 -2.17
C GLN A 386 -23.30 -15.39 -1.67
N GLU A 387 -23.68 -16.57 -2.17
CA GLU A 387 -24.84 -17.34 -1.68
C GLU A 387 -24.72 -17.64 -0.18
N LEU A 388 -23.55 -18.06 0.27
CA LEU A 388 -23.26 -18.29 1.69
C LEU A 388 -23.32 -16.97 2.48
N SER A 389 -22.70 -15.91 1.96
CA SER A 389 -22.72 -14.60 2.61
C SER A 389 -24.12 -13.98 2.67
N ALA A 390 -25.03 -14.34 1.75
CA ALA A 390 -26.41 -13.86 1.69
C ALA A 390 -27.41 -14.73 2.46
N SER A 391 -27.10 -16.01 2.70
CA SER A 391 -27.90 -16.90 3.55
C SER A 391 -27.57 -16.75 5.04
N ASP A 392 -26.42 -16.16 5.35
CA ASP A 392 -26.01 -15.72 6.69
C ASP A 392 -26.35 -14.23 6.98
N LEU A 393 -27.03 -13.53 6.08
CA LEU A 393 -27.63 -12.19 6.24
C LEU A 393 -29.12 -12.32 6.52
#